data_AF-A0A5E4JK84-F1
#
_entry.id   AF-A0A5E4JK84-F1
#
_cell.length_a   1.000
_cell.length_b   1.000
_cell.length_c   1.000
_cell.angle_alpha   90.00
_cell.angle_beta   90.00
_cell.angle_gamma   90.00
#
_symmetry.space_group_name_H-M   'P 1'
#
loop_
_entity.id
_entity.type
_entity.pdbx_description
1 polymer ?
#
loop_
_entity_poly.entity_id
_entity_poly.type
_entity_poly.pdbx_seq_one_letter_code
_entity_poly.pdbx_strand_id
1 'polypeptide(L)'
;MVKRGKFEIMRDILRIIQDNKNSIKPTPLLRRSGLSSAGFKEYYKDLLEKQMIKEISADNDKYIILTEKGFKFIERYKTIMEFIEEFEL
;
A
#
# COMPACT_ATOMS: atom_id res chain seq x y z
N MET A 1 6.80 17.02 13.23
CA MET A 1 6.02 16.00 12.51
C MET A 1 6.88 14.75 12.42
N VAL A 2 6.43 13.63 12.99
CA VAL A 2 7.18 12.36 12.97
C VAL A 2 7.26 11.87 11.52
N LYS A 3 8.44 11.46 11.07
CA LYS A 3 8.63 10.93 9.72
C LYS A 3 7.94 9.56 9.64
N ARG A 4 7.10 9.38 8.62
CA ARG A 4 6.43 8.10 8.39
C ARG A 4 7.43 6.96 8.28
N GLY A 5 7.16 5.86 8.98
CA GLY A 5 7.98 4.65 8.95
C GLY A 5 7.82 3.87 7.64
N LYS A 6 8.76 2.97 7.34
CA LYS A 6 8.70 2.12 6.13
C LYS A 6 7.37 1.35 6.04
N PHE A 7 6.96 0.69 7.12
CA PHE A 7 5.74 -0.12 7.15
C PHE A 7 4.47 0.73 7.08
N GLU A 8 4.49 1.94 7.64
CA GLU A 8 3.39 2.89 7.53
C GLU A 8 3.19 3.33 6.08
N ILE A 9 4.28 3.68 5.37
CA ILE A 9 4.21 4.05 3.94
C ILE A 9 3.69 2.88 3.10
N MET A 10 4.17 1.66 3.35
CA MET A 10 3.64 0.47 2.68
C MET A 10 2.14 0.29 2.95
N ARG A 11 1.71 0.41 4.21
CA ARG A 11 0.31 0.32 4.61
C ARG A 11 -0.53 1.37 3.90
N ASP A 12 -0.08 2.62 3.86
CA ASP A 12 -0.80 3.74 3.23
C ASP A 12 -1.05 3.47 1.74
N ILE A 13 -0.04 3.01 1.00
CA ILE A 13 -0.19 2.64 -0.42
C ILE A 13 -1.23 1.51 -0.58
N LEU A 14 -1.14 0.47 0.26
CA LEU A 14 -2.05 -0.67 0.20
C LEU A 14 -3.50 -0.25 0.52
N ARG A 15 -3.71 0.63 1.49
CA ARG A 15 -5.03 1.19 1.81
C ARG A 15 -5.63 1.98 0.65
N ILE A 16 -4.84 2.81 -0.04
CA ILE A 16 -5.35 3.54 -1.22
C ILE A 16 -5.91 2.59 -2.29
N ILE A 17 -5.28 1.42 -2.48
CA ILE A 17 -5.77 0.40 -3.40
C ILE A 17 -7.05 -0.23 -2.86
N GLN A 18 -7.07 -0.64 -1.58
CA GLN A 18 -8.24 -1.22 -0.91
C GLN A 18 -9.47 -0.30 -1.01
N ASP A 19 -9.30 0.96 -0.64
CA ASP A 19 -10.36 1.98 -0.62
C ASP A 19 -10.88 2.29 -2.04
N ASN A 20 -10.07 2.10 -3.06
CA ASN A 20 -10.47 2.23 -4.46
C ASN A 20 -11.08 0.93 -5.02
N LYS A 21 -11.92 0.26 -4.23
CA LYS A 21 -12.58 -1.03 -4.58
C LYS A 21 -11.58 -2.09 -5.04
N ASN A 22 -10.40 -2.11 -4.43
CA ASN A 22 -9.29 -3.01 -4.76
C ASN A 22 -8.79 -2.94 -6.22
N SER A 23 -9.00 -1.83 -6.93
CA SER A 23 -8.52 -1.69 -8.32
C SER A 23 -8.26 -0.23 -8.65
N ILE A 24 -6.99 0.13 -8.91
CA ILE A 24 -6.59 1.51 -9.21
C ILE A 24 -5.51 1.56 -10.29
N LYS A 25 -5.55 2.59 -11.14
CA LYS A 25 -4.48 2.83 -12.13
C LYS A 25 -3.18 3.31 -11.44
N PRO A 26 -1.98 3.06 -12.00
CA PRO A 26 -0.71 3.49 -11.43
C PRO A 26 -0.60 5.00 -11.17
N THR A 27 -1.03 5.84 -12.12
CA THR A 27 -0.91 7.30 -11.99
C THR A 27 -1.75 7.88 -10.84
N PRO A 28 -3.05 7.54 -10.70
CA PRO A 28 -3.81 7.90 -9.51
C PRO A 28 -3.23 7.39 -8.20
N LEU A 29 -2.66 6.17 -8.18
CA LEU A 29 -2.04 5.60 -6.97
C LEU A 29 -0.83 6.42 -6.52
N LEU A 30 0.09 6.74 -7.44
CA LEU A 30 1.24 7.63 -7.17
C LEU A 30 0.76 8.97 -6.61
N ARG A 31 -0.19 9.62 -7.28
CA ARG A 31 -0.69 10.94 -6.88
C ARG A 31 -1.31 10.94 -5.48
N ARG A 32 -2.03 9.86 -5.10
CA ARG A 32 -2.65 9.72 -3.78
C ARG A 32 -1.68 9.29 -2.69
N SER A 33 -0.55 8.66 -3.03
CA SER A 33 0.42 8.16 -2.05
C SER A 33 1.12 9.26 -1.22
N GLY A 34 1.12 10.50 -1.72
CA GLY A 34 1.86 11.61 -1.11
C GLY A 34 3.37 11.39 -1.10
N LEU A 35 3.89 10.56 -2.01
CA LEU A 35 5.32 10.30 -2.21
C LEU A 35 5.83 11.02 -3.46
N SER A 36 7.14 11.27 -3.50
CA SER A 36 7.81 11.63 -4.75
C SER A 36 7.77 10.45 -5.73
N SER A 37 7.89 10.73 -7.03
CA SER A 37 7.91 9.68 -8.06
C SER A 37 9.00 8.62 -7.82
N ALA A 38 10.17 9.04 -7.34
CA ALA A 38 11.27 8.14 -7.01
C ALA A 38 10.93 7.24 -5.81
N GLY A 39 10.46 7.84 -4.69
CA GLY A 39 10.10 7.07 -3.50
C GLY A 39 8.94 6.11 -3.77
N PHE A 40 7.92 6.56 -4.49
CA PHE A 40 6.83 5.68 -4.91
C PHE A 40 7.34 4.49 -5.72
N LYS A 41 8.24 4.70 -6.70
CA LYS A 41 8.78 3.62 -7.52
C LYS A 41 9.51 2.55 -6.69
N GLU A 42 10.25 2.96 -5.66
CA GLU A 42 10.92 2.02 -4.74
C GLU A 42 9.92 1.19 -3.95
N TYR A 43 8.95 1.83 -3.28
CA TYR A 43 7.93 1.12 -2.50
C TYR A 43 7.04 0.25 -3.39
N TYR A 44 6.67 0.74 -4.57
CA TYR A 44 5.87 0.01 -5.54
C TYR A 44 6.56 -1.28 -5.99
N LYS A 45 7.87 -1.19 -6.29
CA LYS A 45 8.69 -2.36 -6.62
C LYS A 45 8.77 -3.34 -5.44
N ASP A 46 9.03 -2.86 -4.22
CA ASP A 46 9.08 -3.71 -3.03
C ASP A 46 7.75 -4.43 -2.77
N LEU A 47 6.62 -3.74 -2.96
CA LEU A 47 5.28 -4.34 -2.82
C LEU A 47 4.98 -5.40 -3.88
N LEU A 48 5.43 -5.21 -5.12
CA LEU A 48 5.33 -6.21 -6.19
C LEU A 48 6.21 -7.43 -5.91
N GLU A 49 7.48 -7.23 -5.57
CA GLU A 49 8.43 -8.30 -5.25
C GLU A 49 7.99 -9.11 -4.04
N LYS A 50 7.40 -8.44 -3.04
CA LYS A 50 6.80 -9.10 -1.87
C LYS A 50 5.44 -9.73 -2.16
N GLN A 51 4.91 -9.62 -3.37
CA GLN A 51 3.60 -10.13 -3.78
C GLN A 51 2.45 -9.59 -2.91
N MET A 52 2.56 -8.36 -2.42
CA MET A 52 1.47 -7.69 -1.69
C MET A 52 0.47 -7.03 -2.64
N ILE A 53 0.94 -6.66 -3.83
CA ILE A 53 0.13 -6.15 -4.94
C ILE A 53 0.43 -6.94 -6.21
N LYS A 54 -0.47 -6.88 -7.17
CA LYS A 54 -0.22 -7.36 -8.53
C LYS A 54 -0.82 -6.41 -9.56
N GLU A 55 -0.25 -6.46 -10.75
CA GLU A 55 -0.72 -5.70 -11.90
C GLU A 55 -1.63 -6.59 -12.75
N ILE A 56 -2.77 -6.07 -13.16
CA ILE A 56 -3.69 -6.72 -14.09
C ILE A 56 -3.94 -5.78 -15.27
N SER A 57 -4.14 -6.35 -16.45
CA SER A 57 -4.51 -5.62 -17.65
C SER A 57 -6.00 -5.84 -17.93
N ALA A 58 -6.75 -4.75 -18.11
CA ALA A 58 -8.14 -4.77 -18.52
C ALA A 58 -8.36 -3.62 -19.51
N ASP A 59 -8.99 -3.88 -20.65
CA ASP A 59 -9.35 -2.85 -21.64
C ASP A 59 -8.17 -1.96 -22.10
N ASN A 60 -7.01 -2.57 -22.37
CA ASN A 60 -5.73 -1.90 -22.69
C ASN A 60 -5.16 -1.02 -21.56
N ASP A 61 -5.82 -0.94 -20.42
CA ASP A 61 -5.39 -0.22 -19.25
C ASP A 61 -4.75 -1.16 -18.22
N LYS A 62 -3.78 -0.61 -17.48
CA LYS A 62 -3.10 -1.29 -16.38
C LYS A 62 -3.72 -0.89 -15.05
N TYR A 63 -4.08 -1.88 -14.25
CA TYR A 63 -4.63 -1.73 -12.91
C TYR A 63 -3.77 -2.45 -11.89
N ILE A 64 -3.84 -1.97 -10.66
CA ILE A 64 -3.14 -2.50 -9.50
C ILE A 64 -4.18 -2.97 -8.51
N ILE A 65 -4.04 -4.20 -8.04
CA ILE A 65 -4.94 -4.81 -7.06
C ILE A 65 -4.12 -5.42 -5.92
N LEU A 66 -4.72 -5.52 -4.73
CA LEU A 66 -4.13 -6.23 -3.62
C LEU A 66 -4.19 -7.74 -3.85
N THR A 67 -3.19 -8.43 -3.35
CA THR A 67 -3.23 -9.88 -3.13
C THR A 67 -3.76 -10.18 -1.73
N GLU A 68 -4.02 -11.46 -1.43
CA GLU A 68 -4.33 -11.90 -0.07
C GLU A 68 -3.25 -11.47 0.94
N LYS A 69 -1.98 -11.50 0.54
CA LYS A 69 -0.85 -11.06 1.38
C LYS A 69 -0.90 -9.56 1.66
N GLY A 70 -1.31 -8.75 0.68
CA GLY A 70 -1.53 -7.32 0.85
C GLY A 70 -2.63 -7.03 1.89
N PHE A 71 -3.78 -7.70 1.78
CA PHE A 71 -4.85 -7.58 2.77
C PHE A 71 -4.40 -8.00 4.17
N LYS A 72 -3.72 -9.14 4.30
CA LYS A 72 -3.17 -9.61 5.58
C LYS A 72 -2.18 -8.63 6.20
N PHE A 73 -1.38 -7.95 5.39
CA PHE A 73 -0.46 -6.92 5.89
C PHE A 73 -1.21 -5.73 6.51
N ILE A 74 -2.26 -5.24 5.85
CA ILE A 74 -3.08 -4.12 6.37
C ILE A 74 -3.69 -4.51 7.72
N GLU A 75 -4.29 -5.70 7.83
CA GLU A 75 -4.90 -6.20 9.06
C GLU A 75 -3.88 -6.35 10.19
N ARG A 76 -2.75 -7.02 9.93
CA ARG A 76 -1.70 -7.21 10.96
C ARG A 76 -1.08 -5.90 11.41
N TYR A 77 -0.87 -4.96 10.50
CA TYR A 77 -0.38 -3.64 10.86
C TYR A 77 -1.35 -2.94 11.82
N LYS A 78 -2.66 -2.99 11.54
CA LYS A 78 -3.69 -2.46 12.43
C LYS A 78 -3.62 -3.09 13.82
N THR A 79 -3.57 -4.43 13.91
CA THR A 79 -3.46 -5.14 15.20
C THR A 79 -2.22 -4.72 16.00
N ILE A 80 -1.07 -4.55 15.33
CA ILE A 80 0.16 -4.10 16.00
C ILE A 80 0.02 -2.67 16.53
N MET A 81 -0.59 -1.77 15.75
CA MET A 81 -0.79 -0.38 16.19
C MET A 81 -1.77 -0.30 17.36
N GLU A 82 -2.86 -1.08 17.33
CA GLU A 82 -3.81 -1.17 18.44
C GLU A 82 -3.14 -1.69 19.71
N PHE A 83 -2.24 -2.68 19.59
CA PHE A 83 -1.45 -3.17 20.72
C PHE A 83 -0.50 -2.08 21.27
N ILE A 84 0.24 -1.38 20.39
CA ILE A 84 1.14 -0.30 20.82
C ILE A 84 0.35 0.79 21.57
N GLU A 85 -0.82 1.15 21.06
CA GLU A 85 -1.71 2.13 21.69
C GLU A 85 -2.27 1.65 23.03
N GLU A 86 -2.69 0.38 23.13
CA GLU A 86 -3.21 -0.23 24.35
C GLU A 86 -2.16 -0.27 25.49
N PHE A 87 -0.89 -0.51 25.14
CA PHE A 87 0.20 -0.66 26.10
C PHE A 87 1.11 0.58 26.22
N GLU A 88 0.73 1.70 25.59
CA GLU A 88 1.46 2.99 25.62
C GLU A 88 2.95 2.88 25.21
N LEU A 89 3.25 2.10 24.16
CA LEU A 89 4.61 1.81 23.67
C LEU A 89 5.13 2.75 22.57
#